data_AF-A0A077WRW6-F1
#
_entry.id   AF-A0A077WRW6-F1
#
_cell.length_a   1.000
_cell.length_b   1.000
_cell.length_c   1.000
_cell.angle_alpha   90.00
_cell.angle_beta   90.00
_cell.angle_gamma   90.00
#
_symmetry.space_group_name_H-M   'P 1'
#
loop_
_entity.id
_entity.type
_entity.pdbx_description
1 polymer ?
#
loop_
_entity_poly.entity_id
_entity_poly.type
_entity_poly.pdbx_seq_one_letter_code
_entity_poly.pdbx_strand_id
1 'polypeptide(L)'
;MNDIATHSLAPRDAVKPGVTIKDDRAILVSPSNQFQRSIPLDQSQPSADPVVGLFTKEHKGRLPSVLTGFSTESRKQMAAVGVHRAHMAGIQGSQASGMVFSIAMSGEYEDNEDNGDYIIYTGSGGRDASSGSKKQTFDQSLDGRNLLLAKCCPVPVDVKNGSDAGDNWKNGVPIRVVRGSRSVRFSGSRSYGPSEGYRYDGIYKVVMCFWIQGLEIHVEKRRSITNTMVN
;
A
#
# COMPACT_ATOMS: atom_id res chain seq x y z
N MET A 1 10.67 37.76 -21.24
CA MET A 1 10.39 37.37 -19.84
C MET A 1 9.09 36.59 -19.90
N ASN A 2 9.18 35.26 -19.87
CA ASN A 2 8.00 34.40 -19.90
C ASN A 2 7.62 34.08 -18.46
N ASP A 3 6.46 34.57 -18.03
CA ASP A 3 5.82 34.19 -16.78
C ASP A 3 5.45 32.70 -16.84
N ILE A 4 6.24 31.89 -16.14
CA ILE A 4 5.84 30.54 -15.79
C ILE A 4 4.91 30.72 -14.59
N ALA A 5 3.60 30.75 -14.85
CA ALA A 5 2.59 30.67 -13.80
C ALA A 5 2.79 29.35 -13.03
N THR A 6 3.42 29.45 -11.86
CA THR A 6 3.44 28.38 -10.85
C THR A 6 2.03 28.25 -10.29
N HIS A 7 1.18 27.49 -10.98
CA HIS A 7 -0.05 27.00 -10.37
C HIS A 7 0.33 26.05 -9.25
N SER A 8 0.39 26.59 -8.03
CA SER A 8 0.33 25.79 -6.80
C SER A 8 -0.98 25.00 -6.86
N LEU A 9 -0.89 23.72 -7.23
CA LEU A 9 -1.99 22.78 -7.07
C LEU A 9 -2.26 22.71 -5.57
N ALA A 10 -3.40 23.26 -5.13
CA ALA A 10 -3.77 23.10 -3.73
C ALA A 10 -3.89 21.58 -3.47
N PRO A 11 -3.55 21.06 -2.27
CA PRO A 11 -3.68 19.64 -1.95
C PRO A 11 -5.08 19.06 -2.23
N ARG A 12 -6.10 19.93 -2.30
CA ARG A 12 -7.49 19.61 -2.64
C ARG A 12 -7.74 19.35 -4.12
N ASP A 13 -6.89 19.86 -5.02
CA ASP A 13 -7.02 19.70 -6.48
C ASP A 13 -6.49 18.36 -7.00
N ALA A 14 -5.76 17.60 -6.17
CA ALA A 14 -5.23 16.26 -6.48
C ALA A 14 -6.22 15.12 -6.14
N VAL A 15 -7.47 15.45 -5.82
CA VAL A 15 -8.51 14.52 -5.38
C VAL A 15 -9.34 14.09 -6.60
N LYS A 16 -9.17 12.85 -7.03
CA LYS A 16 -9.86 12.24 -8.18
C LYS A 16 -11.32 11.86 -7.86
N PRO A 17 -12.16 11.57 -8.87
CA PRO A 17 -13.53 11.09 -8.65
C PRO A 17 -13.59 9.90 -7.68
N GLY A 18 -14.60 9.90 -6.80
CA GLY A 18 -14.75 8.87 -5.76
C GLY A 18 -14.05 9.21 -4.43
N VAL A 19 -13.57 10.44 -4.26
CA VAL A 19 -13.09 10.94 -2.97
C VAL A 19 -13.77 12.27 -2.67
N THR A 20 -14.43 12.37 -1.51
CA THR A 20 -14.98 13.63 -1.01
C THR A 20 -14.30 13.98 0.30
N ILE A 21 -13.75 15.19 0.40
CA ILE A 21 -13.26 15.69 1.69
C ILE A 21 -14.43 16.36 2.41
N LYS A 22 -14.77 15.84 3.58
CA LYS A 22 -15.79 16.43 4.46
C LYS A 22 -15.23 16.44 5.88
N ASP A 23 -15.24 17.62 6.50
CA ASP A 23 -14.60 17.86 7.79
C ASP A 23 -13.12 17.44 7.75
N ASP A 24 -12.63 16.75 8.79
CA ASP A 24 -11.27 16.20 8.87
C ASP A 24 -11.18 14.76 8.31
N ARG A 25 -12.04 14.39 7.35
CA ARG A 25 -12.09 13.02 6.81
C ARG A 25 -12.14 12.99 5.29
N ALA A 26 -11.46 12.00 4.72
CA ALA A 26 -11.62 11.58 3.34
C ALA A 26 -12.69 10.49 3.27
N ILE A 27 -13.77 10.79 2.57
CA ILE A 27 -14.80 9.83 2.21
C ILE A 27 -14.39 9.18 0.89
N LEU A 28 -13.99 7.91 0.96
CA LEU A 28 -13.55 7.13 -0.19
C LEU A 28 -14.69 6.23 -0.64
N VAL A 29 -15.08 6.36 -1.90
CA VAL A 29 -16.16 5.62 -2.54
C VAL A 29 -15.55 4.68 -3.58
N SER A 30 -16.00 3.42 -3.58
CA SER A 30 -15.56 2.43 -4.56
C SER A 30 -16.03 2.78 -5.97
N PRO A 31 -15.36 2.27 -7.02
CA PRO A 31 -15.76 2.54 -8.40
C PRO A 31 -17.19 2.07 -8.71
N SER A 32 -17.64 0.99 -8.05
CA SER A 32 -19.00 0.45 -8.16
C SER A 32 -20.05 1.25 -7.38
N ASN A 33 -19.65 2.26 -6.61
CA ASN A 33 -20.49 3.00 -5.66
C ASN A 33 -21.18 2.11 -4.60
N GLN A 34 -20.71 0.86 -4.43
CA GLN A 34 -21.26 -0.10 -3.47
C GLN A 34 -20.60 -0.01 -2.10
N PHE A 35 -19.36 0.49 -2.04
CA PHE A 35 -18.60 0.58 -0.80
C PHE A 35 -18.17 2.01 -0.56
N GLN A 36 -18.41 2.50 0.65
CA GLN A 36 -17.96 3.79 1.10
C GLN A 36 -17.22 3.58 2.42
N ARG A 37 -16.14 4.32 2.61
CA ARG A 37 -15.44 4.38 3.89
C ARG A 37 -15.02 5.80 4.19
N SER A 38 -14.92 6.11 5.47
CA SER A 38 -14.48 7.41 5.94
C SER A 38 -13.17 7.22 6.68
N ILE A 39 -12.08 7.77 6.15
CA ILE A 39 -10.74 7.69 6.77
C ILE A 39 -10.37 9.07 7.31
N PRO A 40 -9.79 9.19 8.53
CA PRO A 40 -9.27 10.46 8.99
C PRO A 40 -8.27 11.03 7.97
N LEU A 41 -8.38 12.31 7.66
CA LEU A 41 -7.31 12.98 6.93
C LEU A 41 -6.05 12.88 7.77
N ASP A 42 -4.95 12.53 7.09
CA ASP A 42 -3.65 12.77 7.67
C ASP A 42 -3.55 14.28 7.92
N GLN A 43 -3.48 14.69 9.20
CA GLN A 43 -3.36 16.10 9.54
C GLN A 43 -2.17 16.69 8.78
N SER A 44 -2.43 17.67 7.92
CA SER A 44 -1.38 18.38 7.22
C SER A 44 -0.53 19.10 8.26
N GLN A 45 0.71 18.68 8.44
CA GLN A 45 1.73 19.65 8.86
C GLN A 45 1.94 20.55 7.64
N PRO A 46 1.62 21.85 7.72
CA PRO A 46 1.79 22.76 6.60
C PRO A 46 3.27 22.79 6.21
N SER A 47 3.58 22.17 5.08
CA SER A 47 4.80 22.45 4.34
C SER A 47 4.39 23.46 3.28
N ALA A 48 5.12 24.58 3.20
CA ALA A 48 4.75 25.68 2.32
C ALA A 48 4.76 25.29 0.83
N ASP A 49 5.36 24.15 0.45
CA ASP A 49 5.45 23.69 -0.94
C ASP A 49 5.51 22.15 -1.05
N PRO A 50 4.79 21.51 -2.00
CA PRO A 50 5.00 20.11 -2.32
C PRO A 50 6.31 19.93 -3.13
N VAL A 51 7.46 19.87 -2.43
CA VAL A 51 8.77 19.69 -3.10
C VAL A 51 9.21 18.23 -3.04
N VAL A 52 9.47 17.67 -4.23
CA VAL A 52 10.22 16.42 -4.41
C VAL A 52 11.59 16.54 -3.72
N GLY A 53 11.85 15.73 -2.69
CA GLY A 53 13.15 15.72 -1.99
C GLY A 53 13.15 16.21 -0.54
N LEU A 54 12.02 16.67 0.01
CA LEU A 54 11.89 17.11 1.41
C LEU A 54 12.09 16.00 2.46
N PHE A 55 11.76 14.75 2.11
CA PHE A 55 11.80 13.63 3.05
C PHE A 55 12.91 12.65 2.70
N THR A 56 13.61 12.16 3.72
CA THR A 56 14.67 11.16 3.51
C THR A 56 14.12 9.92 2.79
N LYS A 57 15.02 9.19 2.12
CA LYS A 57 14.94 7.74 1.77
C LYS A 57 13.91 6.93 2.55
N GLU A 58 14.01 7.10 3.86
CA GLU A 58 13.52 6.22 4.89
C GLU A 58 12.48 6.88 5.80
N HIS A 59 11.87 7.98 5.34
CA HIS A 59 10.81 8.67 6.08
C HIS A 59 9.65 7.72 6.39
N LYS A 60 9.33 7.63 7.68
CA LYS A 60 8.32 6.71 8.24
C LYS A 60 6.98 7.42 8.41
N GLY A 61 5.90 6.67 8.28
CA GLY A 61 4.56 7.19 8.51
C GLY A 61 4.13 8.23 7.47
N ARG A 62 3.32 9.19 7.94
CA ARG A 62 2.63 10.18 7.10
C ARG A 62 3.63 11.13 6.45
N LEU A 63 3.33 11.58 5.23
CA LEU A 63 4.10 12.65 4.60
C LEU A 63 3.43 13.98 4.90
N PRO A 64 4.14 14.97 5.47
CA PRO A 64 3.66 16.34 5.57
C PRO A 64 3.09 16.82 4.23
N SER A 65 1.90 17.43 4.28
CA SER A 65 1.19 18.00 3.12
C SER A 65 0.69 17.01 2.06
N VAL A 66 0.81 15.70 2.26
CA VAL A 66 0.16 14.70 1.40
C VAL A 66 -0.99 14.05 2.20
N LEU A 67 -2.21 14.41 1.83
CA LEU A 67 -3.42 13.95 2.50
C LEU A 67 -3.84 12.55 2.02
N THR A 68 -4.49 11.80 2.92
CA THR A 68 -5.30 10.64 2.53
C THR A 68 -6.27 11.04 1.42
N GLY A 69 -6.34 10.23 0.37
CA GLY A 69 -7.09 10.53 -0.85
C GLY A 69 -6.25 11.11 -1.99
N PHE A 70 -5.00 11.55 -1.71
CA PHE A 70 -4.07 12.03 -2.74
C PHE A 70 -3.91 10.99 -3.84
N SER A 71 -4.16 11.40 -5.08
CA SER A 71 -4.20 10.49 -6.22
C SER A 71 -3.26 10.91 -7.33
N THR A 72 -2.72 9.93 -8.06
CA THR A 72 -1.89 10.14 -9.24
C THR A 72 -2.29 9.17 -10.36
N GLU A 73 -1.84 9.42 -11.58
CA GLU A 73 -2.07 8.52 -12.71
C GLU A 73 -1.11 7.33 -12.71
N SER A 74 0.09 7.52 -12.17
CA SER A 74 1.16 6.52 -12.26
C SER A 74 1.96 6.33 -10.98
N ARG A 75 2.61 5.15 -10.87
CA ARG A 75 3.60 4.84 -9.83
C ARG A 75 4.81 5.78 -9.88
N LYS A 76 5.18 6.31 -11.04
CA LYS A 76 6.25 7.30 -11.18
C LYS A 76 5.90 8.61 -10.47
N GLN A 77 4.66 9.07 -10.59
CA GLN A 77 4.19 10.25 -9.86
C GLN A 77 4.11 9.99 -8.34
N MET A 78 3.62 8.82 -7.91
CA MET A 78 3.67 8.43 -6.49
C MET A 78 5.10 8.41 -5.93
N ALA A 79 6.06 7.99 -6.75
CA ALA A 79 7.47 7.95 -6.39
C ALA A 79 8.10 9.34 -6.32
N ALA A 80 7.77 10.22 -7.28
CA ALA A 80 8.23 11.61 -7.30
C ALA A 80 7.80 12.36 -6.02
N VAL A 81 6.54 12.21 -5.61
CA VAL A 81 6.02 12.82 -4.37
C VAL A 81 6.57 12.12 -3.11
N GLY A 82 7.04 10.88 -3.23
CA GLY A 82 7.67 10.13 -2.14
C GLY A 82 6.72 9.23 -1.35
N VAL A 83 5.43 9.18 -1.70
CA VAL A 83 4.43 8.29 -1.06
C VAL A 83 4.88 6.83 -1.18
N HIS A 84 5.21 6.42 -2.41
CA HIS A 84 5.72 5.09 -2.71
C HIS A 84 6.76 5.16 -3.84
N ARG A 85 8.03 5.15 -3.46
CA ARG A 85 9.21 5.36 -4.33
C ARG A 85 9.55 4.19 -5.23
N ALA A 86 9.11 2.97 -4.91
CA ALA A 86 9.37 1.85 -5.80
C ALA A 86 8.46 1.97 -7.04
N HIS A 87 9.07 2.04 -8.23
CA HIS A 87 8.32 2.17 -9.49
C HIS A 87 7.56 0.88 -9.85
N MET A 88 8.15 -0.29 -9.53
CA MET A 88 7.63 -1.60 -9.88
C MET A 88 7.24 -2.43 -8.65
N ALA A 89 8.15 -2.57 -7.69
CA ALA A 89 7.94 -3.45 -6.55
C ALA A 89 6.73 -3.03 -5.70
N GLY A 90 5.91 -3.99 -5.27
CA GLY A 90 4.77 -3.71 -4.38
C GLY A 90 5.19 -3.21 -2.99
N ILE A 91 6.34 -3.63 -2.49
CA ILE A 91 6.87 -3.28 -1.16
C ILE A 91 8.05 -2.31 -1.32
N GLN A 92 8.03 -1.18 -0.62
CA GLN A 92 9.17 -0.27 -0.47
C GLN A 92 9.71 -0.36 0.96
N GLY A 93 10.93 -0.87 1.12
CA GLY A 93 11.64 -0.92 2.40
C GLY A 93 13.14 -0.77 2.24
N SER A 94 13.86 -0.67 3.37
CA SER A 94 15.32 -0.57 3.41
C SER A 94 15.89 -1.60 4.39
N GLN A 95 16.86 -2.39 3.91
CA GLN A 95 17.59 -3.35 4.74
C GLN A 95 18.39 -2.65 5.84
N ALA A 96 18.95 -1.47 5.56
CA ALA A 96 19.72 -0.69 6.53
C ALA A 96 18.85 -0.27 7.73
N SER A 97 17.62 0.18 7.46
CA SER A 97 16.65 0.53 8.51
C SER A 97 15.92 -0.69 9.10
N GLY A 98 16.00 -1.85 8.45
CA GLY A 98 15.30 -3.06 8.85
C GLY A 98 13.76 -3.03 8.71
N MET A 99 13.18 -2.08 7.94
CA MET A 99 11.72 -1.93 7.84
C MET A 99 11.17 -1.52 6.47
N VAL A 100 9.85 -1.59 6.34
CA VAL A 100 9.04 -1.14 5.20
C VAL A 100 8.44 0.23 5.49
N PHE A 101 8.39 1.08 4.46
CA PHE A 101 7.84 2.43 4.54
C PHE A 101 6.48 2.54 3.87
N SER A 102 6.28 1.80 2.79
CA SER A 102 5.02 1.82 2.05
C SER A 102 4.82 0.56 1.21
N ILE A 103 3.55 0.25 0.94
CA ILE A 103 3.15 -0.81 0.03
C ILE A 103 2.18 -0.27 -1.03
N ALA A 104 2.12 -0.95 -2.17
CA ALA A 104 1.23 -0.66 -3.26
C ALA A 104 0.42 -1.91 -3.66
N MET A 105 -0.91 -1.80 -3.58
CA MET A 105 -1.86 -2.82 -4.03
C MET A 105 -2.24 -2.52 -5.49
N SER A 106 -1.68 -3.29 -6.42
CA SER A 106 -1.89 -3.07 -7.87
C SER A 106 -2.64 -4.23 -8.57
N GLY A 107 -3.22 -5.15 -7.77
CA GLY A 107 -3.95 -6.33 -8.26
C GLY A 107 -3.06 -7.33 -8.99
N GLU A 108 -1.85 -7.55 -8.46
CA GLU A 108 -0.91 -8.49 -9.06
C GLU A 108 -1.01 -9.90 -8.50
N TYR A 109 -1.57 -10.09 -7.31
CA TYR A 109 -1.71 -11.39 -6.65
C TYR A 109 -3.18 -11.64 -6.35
N GLU A 110 -3.68 -12.82 -6.75
CA GLU A 110 -5.06 -13.23 -6.51
C GLU A 110 -5.42 -13.38 -5.03
N ASP A 111 -4.43 -13.70 -4.20
CA ASP A 111 -4.61 -13.93 -2.76
C ASP A 111 -4.80 -12.64 -1.94
N ASN A 112 -4.78 -11.45 -2.56
CA ASN A 112 -5.03 -10.21 -1.82
C ASN A 112 -6.53 -10.01 -1.55
N GLU A 113 -6.86 -9.60 -0.32
CA GLU A 113 -8.20 -9.15 0.03
C GLU A 113 -8.18 -7.68 0.47
N ASP A 114 -9.20 -6.92 0.05
CA ASP A 114 -9.34 -5.51 0.40
C ASP A 114 -10.68 -5.28 1.11
N ASN A 115 -10.63 -5.18 2.43
CA ASN A 115 -11.78 -4.94 3.30
C ASN A 115 -11.85 -3.48 3.79
N GLY A 116 -11.11 -2.58 3.13
CA GLY A 116 -11.12 -1.17 3.47
C GLY A 116 -10.21 -0.89 4.66
N ASP A 117 -10.73 -1.02 5.88
CA ASP A 117 -10.02 -0.70 7.13
C ASP A 117 -8.94 -1.74 7.47
N TYR A 118 -9.08 -2.94 6.92
CA TYR A 118 -8.02 -3.93 6.91
C TYR A 118 -7.83 -4.54 5.53
N ILE A 119 -6.62 -5.02 5.28
CA ILE A 119 -6.23 -5.67 4.04
C ILE A 119 -5.47 -6.95 4.35
N ILE A 120 -5.61 -7.92 3.47
CA ILE A 120 -4.78 -9.12 3.42
C ILE A 120 -3.81 -8.91 2.26
N TYR A 121 -2.53 -8.77 2.57
CA TYR A 121 -1.49 -8.43 1.62
C TYR A 121 -0.51 -9.59 1.41
N THR A 122 -0.45 -10.08 0.18
CA THR A 122 0.47 -11.13 -0.25
C THR A 122 1.85 -10.54 -0.54
N GLY A 123 2.91 -11.20 -0.05
CA GLY A 123 4.29 -10.85 -0.34
C GLY A 123 4.65 -11.03 -1.81
N SER A 124 5.91 -10.74 -2.13
CA SER A 124 6.44 -10.86 -3.49
C SER A 124 7.24 -12.14 -3.71
N GLY A 125 7.36 -12.56 -4.96
CA GLY A 125 8.16 -13.74 -5.34
C GLY A 125 7.28 -14.95 -5.63
N GLY A 126 7.90 -16.13 -5.63
CA GLY A 126 7.24 -17.37 -6.05
C GLY A 126 6.99 -17.43 -7.57
N ARG A 127 7.62 -16.56 -8.37
CA ARG A 127 7.40 -16.44 -9.82
C ARG A 127 8.70 -16.63 -10.58
N ASP A 128 8.61 -17.26 -11.74
CA ASP A 128 9.72 -17.34 -12.66
C ASP A 128 9.89 -16.02 -13.43
N ALA A 129 10.90 -15.24 -13.03
CA ALA A 129 11.23 -13.97 -13.64
C ALA A 129 11.62 -14.08 -15.13
N SER A 130 12.08 -15.24 -15.59
CA SER A 130 12.50 -15.45 -17.00
C SER A 130 11.30 -15.58 -17.95
N SER A 131 10.16 -16.06 -17.44
CA SER A 131 8.95 -16.30 -18.22
C SER A 131 8.14 -15.03 -18.53
N GLY A 132 8.40 -13.92 -17.82
CA GLY A 132 7.55 -12.72 -17.84
C GLY A 132 6.14 -12.93 -17.27
N SER A 133 5.82 -14.15 -16.82
CA SER A 133 4.54 -14.51 -16.25
C SER A 133 4.36 -13.89 -14.87
N LYS A 134 3.13 -13.42 -14.59
CA LYS A 134 2.73 -13.00 -13.24
C LYS A 134 2.19 -14.16 -12.40
N LYS A 135 2.19 -15.38 -12.94
CA LYS A 135 1.72 -16.58 -12.24
C LYS A 135 2.76 -17.09 -11.25
N GLN A 136 2.29 -17.50 -10.07
CA GLN A 136 3.13 -18.13 -9.06
C GLN A 136 3.47 -19.57 -9.47
N THR A 137 4.75 -19.87 -9.63
CA THR A 137 5.29 -21.16 -10.06
C THR A 137 5.99 -21.95 -8.93
N PHE A 138 6.32 -21.32 -7.80
CA PHE A 138 6.87 -21.97 -6.59
C PHE A 138 6.48 -21.25 -5.30
N ASP A 139 6.79 -21.86 -4.14
CA ASP A 139 6.59 -21.25 -2.81
C ASP A 139 7.30 -19.89 -2.70
N GLN A 140 6.65 -18.92 -2.07
CA GLN A 140 7.35 -17.70 -1.66
C GLN A 140 8.32 -17.98 -0.51
N SER A 141 9.32 -17.13 -0.37
CA SER A 141 10.25 -17.14 0.77
C SER A 141 10.00 -15.95 1.68
N LEU A 142 10.22 -16.14 2.99
CA LEU A 142 10.21 -15.05 3.97
C LEU A 142 11.62 -14.46 4.11
N ASP A 143 12.07 -13.82 3.03
CA ASP A 143 13.36 -13.13 2.95
C ASP A 143 13.18 -11.71 2.38
N GLY A 144 14.29 -11.01 2.16
CA GLY A 144 14.30 -9.74 1.43
C GLY A 144 13.25 -8.76 1.94
N ARG A 145 12.33 -8.34 1.06
CA ARG A 145 11.24 -7.41 1.40
C ARG A 145 10.09 -8.06 2.17
N ASN A 146 9.86 -9.36 1.98
CA ASN A 146 8.83 -10.08 2.71
C ASN A 146 9.21 -10.16 4.20
N LEU A 147 10.47 -10.46 4.50
CA LEU A 147 10.99 -10.43 5.86
C LEU A 147 10.95 -9.03 6.48
N LEU A 148 11.30 -7.98 5.71
CA LEU A 148 11.18 -6.61 6.21
C LEU A 148 9.74 -6.22 6.54
N LEU A 149 8.75 -6.69 5.76
CA LEU A 149 7.34 -6.44 6.05
C LEU A 149 6.90 -7.19 7.31
N ALA A 150 7.27 -8.47 7.45
CA ALA A 150 6.99 -9.24 8.67
C ALA A 150 7.60 -8.59 9.93
N LYS A 151 8.82 -8.05 9.83
CA LYS A 151 9.48 -7.30 10.92
C LYS A 151 8.78 -6.00 11.32
N CYS A 152 7.84 -5.50 10.52
CA CYS A 152 7.04 -4.34 10.89
C CYS A 152 5.94 -4.68 11.92
N CYS A 153 5.66 -5.97 12.12
CA CYS A 153 4.85 -6.47 13.22
C CYS A 153 5.61 -6.27 14.55
N PRO A 154 4.98 -5.78 15.63
CA PRO A 154 5.66 -5.44 16.89
C PRO A 154 5.96 -6.66 17.79
N VAL A 155 6.17 -7.83 17.19
CA VAL A 155 6.55 -9.08 17.87
C VAL A 155 7.65 -9.79 17.07
N PRO A 156 8.46 -10.67 17.69
CA PRO A 156 9.49 -11.42 16.99
C PRO A 156 8.93 -12.21 15.80
N VAL A 157 9.66 -12.19 14.68
CA VAL A 157 9.29 -12.94 13.47
C VAL A 157 9.58 -14.42 13.66
N ASP A 158 8.57 -15.27 13.57
CA ASP A 158 8.72 -16.71 13.38
C ASP A 158 8.63 -17.02 11.88
N VAL A 159 9.76 -17.41 11.30
CA VAL A 159 9.86 -17.66 9.86
C VAL A 159 9.08 -18.89 9.39
N LYS A 160 8.79 -19.82 10.30
CA LYS A 160 8.12 -21.08 10.00
C LYS A 160 6.61 -20.94 10.09
N ASN A 161 6.14 -20.32 11.17
CA ASN A 161 4.70 -20.26 11.48
C ASN A 161 4.07 -18.89 11.21
N GLY A 162 4.89 -17.85 11.04
CA GLY A 162 4.42 -16.48 11.06
C GLY A 162 4.26 -15.94 12.48
N SER A 163 3.85 -14.70 12.60
CA SER A 163 3.75 -14.00 13.89
C SER A 163 2.44 -13.25 14.00
N ASP A 164 1.88 -13.19 15.20
CA ASP A 164 0.65 -12.45 15.51
C ASP A 164 0.88 -11.53 16.71
N ALA A 165 0.66 -10.23 16.51
CA ALA A 165 0.79 -9.23 17.57
C ALA A 165 -0.44 -9.15 18.49
N GLY A 166 -1.57 -9.75 18.11
CA GLY A 166 -2.85 -9.56 18.80
C GLY A 166 -3.12 -8.07 19.01
N ASP A 167 -3.48 -7.67 20.23
CA ASP A 167 -3.77 -6.27 20.58
C ASP A 167 -2.54 -5.33 20.52
N ASN A 168 -1.33 -5.89 20.49
CA ASN A 168 -0.09 -5.10 20.45
C ASN A 168 0.20 -4.48 19.08
N TRP A 169 -0.58 -4.81 18.03
CA TRP A 169 -0.37 -4.37 16.64
C TRP A 169 -0.21 -2.85 16.48
N LYS A 170 -0.85 -2.06 17.37
CA LYS A 170 -0.77 -0.60 17.38
C LYS A 170 0.65 -0.07 17.64
N ASN A 171 1.55 -0.88 18.19
CA ASN A 171 2.96 -0.52 18.38
C ASN A 171 3.84 -0.83 17.16
N GLY A 172 3.27 -1.39 16.10
CA GLY A 172 3.96 -1.72 14.85
C GLY A 172 4.40 -0.51 14.03
N VAL A 173 5.24 -0.77 13.04
CA VAL A 173 5.78 0.27 12.14
C VAL A 173 4.65 0.85 11.27
N PRO A 174 4.51 2.17 11.17
CA PRO A 174 3.51 2.79 10.31
C PRO A 174 3.89 2.68 8.83
N ILE A 175 3.05 2.04 8.02
CA ILE A 175 3.26 1.77 6.60
C ILE A 175 2.22 2.54 5.78
N ARG A 176 2.67 3.35 4.81
CA ARG A 176 1.75 4.01 3.86
C ARG A 176 1.17 2.99 2.88
N VAL A 177 -0.14 3.01 2.68
CA VAL A 177 -0.80 2.12 1.70
C VAL A 177 -1.25 2.92 0.49
N VAL A 178 -0.87 2.44 -0.70
CA VAL A 178 -1.34 2.96 -1.99
C VAL A 178 -2.21 1.91 -2.66
N ARG A 179 -3.46 2.23 -2.99
CA ARG A 179 -4.32 1.38 -3.82
C ARG A 179 -4.29 1.85 -5.27
N GLY A 180 -4.05 0.94 -6.20
CA GLY A 180 -4.17 1.19 -7.63
C GLY A 180 -5.53 0.75 -8.15
N SER A 181 -6.01 1.37 -9.22
CA SER A 181 -7.29 1.02 -9.87
C SER A 181 -7.43 -0.43 -10.31
N ARG A 182 -6.31 -1.14 -10.47
CA ARG A 182 -6.28 -2.57 -10.79
C ARG A 182 -6.34 -3.48 -9.57
N SER A 183 -6.37 -2.96 -8.34
CA SER A 183 -6.53 -3.78 -7.11
C SER A 183 -7.77 -4.66 -7.16
N VAL A 184 -8.78 -4.26 -7.95
CA VAL A 184 -10.03 -4.99 -8.22
C VAL A 184 -9.86 -6.30 -9.01
N ARG A 185 -8.69 -6.57 -9.63
CA ARG A 185 -8.55 -7.65 -10.62
C ARG A 185 -8.97 -9.04 -10.10
N PHE A 186 -8.76 -9.30 -8.82
CA PHE A 186 -9.02 -10.60 -8.21
C PHE A 186 -9.97 -10.56 -7.01
N SER A 187 -10.23 -9.39 -6.41
CA SER A 187 -11.12 -9.26 -5.24
C SER A 187 -12.62 -9.19 -5.60
N GLY A 188 -12.98 -9.44 -6.86
CA GLY A 188 -14.36 -9.37 -7.34
C GLY A 188 -14.95 -7.95 -7.25
N SER A 189 -16.23 -7.83 -6.85
CA SER A 189 -16.91 -6.54 -6.67
C SER A 189 -16.42 -5.75 -5.45
N ARG A 190 -15.72 -6.40 -4.50
CA ARG A 190 -15.34 -5.84 -3.21
C ARG A 190 -13.93 -5.25 -3.28
N SER A 191 -13.81 -4.02 -3.78
CA SER A 191 -12.54 -3.29 -3.78
C SER A 191 -12.75 -1.85 -3.34
N TYR A 192 -11.79 -1.36 -2.55
CA TYR A 192 -11.73 0.02 -2.10
C TYR A 192 -10.71 0.83 -2.90
N GLY A 193 -10.19 0.30 -4.01
CA GLY A 193 -9.29 1.02 -4.91
C GLY A 193 -9.97 2.18 -5.65
N PRO A 194 -9.20 3.13 -6.21
CA PRO A 194 -9.76 4.21 -7.03
C PRO A 194 -10.26 3.67 -8.38
N SER A 195 -11.12 4.42 -9.09
CA SER A 195 -11.57 4.05 -10.44
C SER A 195 -10.45 4.09 -11.46
N GLU A 196 -9.46 4.97 -11.25
CA GLU A 196 -8.31 5.16 -12.12
C GLU A 196 -7.04 5.48 -11.32
N GLY A 197 -5.88 5.24 -11.94
CA GLY A 197 -4.60 5.61 -11.35
C GLY A 197 -4.29 4.91 -10.03
N TYR A 198 -3.73 5.67 -9.09
CA TYR A 198 -3.31 5.25 -7.75
C TYR A 198 -3.74 6.28 -6.72
N ARG A 199 -4.09 5.82 -5.51
CA ARG A 199 -4.51 6.68 -4.40
C ARG A 199 -3.80 6.29 -3.10
N TYR A 200 -3.31 7.28 -2.37
CA TYR A 200 -2.80 7.12 -1.02
C TYR A 200 -3.96 7.01 -0.04
N ASP A 201 -4.03 5.90 0.70
CA ASP A 201 -5.16 5.57 1.56
C ASP A 201 -4.82 5.56 3.06
N GLY A 202 -3.73 6.24 3.43
CA GLY A 202 -3.33 6.42 4.83
C GLY A 202 -2.32 5.39 5.33
N ILE A 203 -2.18 5.35 6.66
CA ILE A 203 -1.22 4.53 7.39
C ILE A 203 -1.88 3.25 7.85
N TYR A 204 -1.19 2.13 7.66
CA TYR A 204 -1.59 0.82 8.16
C TYR A 204 -0.43 0.25 9.00
N LYS A 205 -0.74 -0.73 9.84
CA LYS A 205 0.22 -1.49 10.63
C LYS A 205 -0.01 -2.98 10.45
N VAL A 206 1.06 -3.77 10.50
CA VAL A 206 0.99 -5.23 10.41
C VAL A 206 0.49 -5.78 11.74
N VAL A 207 -0.63 -6.50 11.70
CA VAL A 207 -1.18 -7.24 12.85
C VAL A 207 -0.52 -8.60 12.94
N MET A 208 -0.46 -9.31 11.82
CA MET A 208 0.11 -10.64 11.74
C MET A 208 0.68 -10.92 10.36
N CYS A 209 1.64 -11.83 10.31
CA CYS A 209 2.11 -12.46 9.08
C CYS A 209 1.96 -13.98 9.20
N PHE A 210 1.56 -14.64 8.11
CA PHE A 210 1.27 -16.08 8.12
C PHE A 210 1.39 -16.66 6.71
N TRP A 211 1.55 -17.97 6.64
CA TRP A 211 1.56 -18.70 5.38
C TRP A 211 0.14 -19.10 5.00
N ILE A 212 -0.29 -18.72 3.80
CA ILE A 212 -1.49 -19.30 3.18
C ILE A 212 -1.07 -20.26 2.10
N GLN A 213 -1.98 -21.17 1.79
CA GLN A 213 -1.88 -22.00 0.61
C GLN A 213 -2.67 -21.31 -0.51
N GLY A 214 -1.98 -20.90 -1.58
CA GLY A 214 -2.51 -20.02 -2.62
C GLY A 214 -3.72 -20.60 -3.35
N LEU A 215 -4.56 -19.71 -3.86
CA LEU A 215 -5.79 -20.03 -4.59
C LEU A 215 -5.50 -20.32 -6.08
N GLU A 216 -5.08 -21.54 -6.43
CA GLU A 216 -5.14 -21.99 -7.83
C GLU A 216 -5.70 -23.41 -7.98
N ILE A 217 -6.51 -23.56 -9.03
CA ILE A 217 -7.53 -24.60 -9.18
C ILE A 217 -6.97 -25.90 -9.75
N HIS A 218 -5.76 -25.93 -10.33
CA HIS A 218 -5.16 -27.13 -10.90
C HIS A 218 -3.63 -27.08 -10.78
N VAL A 219 -3.05 -28.13 -10.18
CA VAL A 219 -1.62 -28.46 -10.06
C VAL A 219 -0.84 -27.74 -8.94
N GLU A 220 -0.69 -28.48 -7.83
CA GLU A 220 0.13 -28.24 -6.63
C GLU A 220 -0.10 -26.91 -5.90
N LYS A 221 -0.68 -27.05 -4.71
CA LYS A 221 -0.99 -25.94 -3.82
C LYS A 221 0.30 -25.32 -3.22
N ARG A 222 0.69 -24.13 -3.71
CA ARG A 222 1.91 -23.40 -3.29
C ARG A 222 1.64 -22.49 -2.09
N ARG A 223 2.67 -22.16 -1.31
CA ARG A 223 2.55 -21.25 -0.16
C ARG A 223 2.90 -19.81 -0.53
N SER A 224 2.07 -18.89 -0.07
CA SER A 224 2.27 -17.45 -0.17
C SER A 224 2.42 -16.86 1.23
N ILE A 225 3.38 -15.97 1.42
CA ILE A 225 3.49 -15.22 2.68
C ILE A 225 2.48 -14.07 2.66
N THR A 226 1.70 -13.96 3.72
CA THR A 226 0.55 -13.07 3.78
C THR A 226 0.59 -12.24 5.05
N ASN A 227 0.10 -11.00 4.98
CA ASN A 227 0.08 -10.08 6.11
C ASN A 227 -1.32 -9.49 6.26
N THR A 228 -1.87 -9.55 7.47
CA THR A 228 -3.05 -8.76 7.83
C THR A 228 -2.59 -7.39 8.27
N MET A 229 -3.08 -6.33 7.62
CA MET A 229 -2.75 -4.95 7.95
C MET A 229 -4.00 -4.13 8.23
N VAL A 230 -3.96 -3.30 9.26
CA VAL A 230 -5.11 -2.50 9.73
C VAL A 230 -4.75 -1.02 9.73
N ASN A 231 -5.70 -0.16 9.32
CA ASN A 231 -5.60 1.30 9.30
C ASN A 231 -5.64 1.92 10.71
#